data_AF-A0A2N3AEK6-F1
#
_entry.id   AF-A0A2N3AEK6-F1
#
_cell.length_a   1.000
_cell.length_b   1.000
_cell.length_c   1.000
_cell.angle_alpha   90.00
_cell.angle_beta   90.00
_cell.angle_gamma   90.00
#
_symmetry.space_group_name_H-M   'P 1'
#
loop_
_entity.id
_entity.type
_entity.pdbx_description
1 polymer ?
#
loop_
_entity_poly.entity_id
_entity_poly.type
_entity_poly.pdbx_seq_one_letter_code
_entity_poly.pdbx_strand_id
1 'polypeptide(L)'
;MLSKSQARTFFLGGTIVTFAIFLGLSWNSLSNDVPKQTNPQNLTDQVIRGKHLWESNNCMGCHTIFGEGAYYAPELTKVFERRGEGYMKAVLTSKQPWAPRGRKMVAYGFTDEEASDLIKFFKWIGEVDLNGFPPKPDVKR
;
A
#
# COMPACT_ATOMS: atom_id res chain seq x y z
N MET A 1 11.94 46.05 -6.14
CA MET A 1 12.60 44.73 -6.20
C MET A 1 13.29 44.49 -4.86
N LEU A 2 13.27 43.27 -4.31
CA LEU A 2 13.98 42.96 -3.06
C LEU A 2 15.49 43.02 -3.28
N SER A 3 16.24 43.50 -2.28
CA SER A 3 17.69 43.34 -2.27
C SER A 3 18.08 41.86 -2.12
N LYS A 4 19.32 41.50 -2.50
CA LYS A 4 19.83 40.12 -2.32
C LYS A 4 19.72 39.64 -0.87
N SER A 5 19.99 40.54 0.09
CA SER A 5 19.86 40.23 1.52
C SER A 5 18.40 40.00 1.92
N GLN A 6 17.49 40.87 1.47
CA GLN A 6 16.05 40.71 1.73
C GLN A 6 15.50 39.40 1.14
N ALA A 7 15.89 39.07 -0.09
CA ALA A 7 15.51 37.81 -0.74
C ALA A 7 16.04 36.58 0.02
N ARG A 8 17.29 36.62 0.50
CA ARG A 8 17.88 35.54 1.32
C ARG A 8 17.15 35.36 2.64
N THR A 9 16.85 36.45 3.35
CA THR A 9 16.12 36.40 4.62
C THR A 9 14.71 35.86 4.42
N PHE A 10 14.02 36.31 3.37
CA PHE A 10 12.70 35.79 3.00
C PHE A 10 12.74 34.28 2.71
N PHE A 11 13.69 33.82 1.89
CA PHE A 11 13.86 32.40 1.60
C PHE A 11 14.10 31.58 2.86
N LEU A 12 15.10 31.94 3.66
CA LEU A 12 15.46 31.18 4.87
C LEU A 12 14.33 31.19 5.91
N GLY A 13 13.71 32.36 6.14
CA GLY A 13 12.57 32.48 7.04
C GLY A 13 11.37 31.65 6.58
N GLY A 14 11.01 31.74 5.29
CA GLY A 14 9.93 30.95 4.70
C GLY A 14 10.21 29.45 4.77
N THR A 15 11.43 29.01 4.49
CA THR A 15 11.83 27.60 4.63
C THR A 15 11.72 27.13 6.07
N ILE A 16 12.20 27.90 7.05
CA ILE A 16 12.11 27.52 8.48
C ILE A 16 10.65 27.40 8.91
N VAL A 17 9.81 28.37 8.56
CA VAL A 17 8.38 28.38 8.93
C VAL A 17 7.65 27.19 8.30
N THR A 18 7.80 27.00 6.98
CA THR A 18 7.15 25.88 6.27
C THR A 18 7.65 24.52 6.74
N PHE A 19 8.95 24.39 7.04
CA PHE A 19 9.50 23.16 7.61
C PHE A 19 8.95 22.88 9.01
N ALA A 20 8.84 23.90 9.87
CA ALA A 20 8.23 23.74 11.19
C ALA A 20 6.76 23.32 11.11
N ILE A 21 5.99 23.92 10.19
CA ILE A 21 4.59 23.52 9.92
C ILE A 21 4.54 22.07 9.44
N PHE A 22 5.40 21.68 8.50
CA PHE A 22 5.46 20.31 7.98
C PHE A 22 5.75 19.30 9.09
N LEU A 23 6.67 19.59 10.01
CA LEU A 23 6.93 18.73 11.17
C LEU A 23 5.71 18.61 12.09
N GLY A 24 5.03 19.72 12.38
CA GLY A 24 3.83 19.72 13.21
C GLY A 24 2.69 18.90 12.59
N LEU A 25 2.45 19.06 11.30
CA LEU A 25 1.45 18.28 10.55
C LEU A 25 1.83 16.80 10.46
N SER A 26 3.12 16.49 10.24
CA SER A 26 3.62 15.11 10.18
C SER A 26 3.41 14.40 11.51
N TRP A 27 3.72 15.07 12.63
CA TRP A 27 3.47 14.51 13.95
C TRP A 27 1.97 14.27 14.18
N ASN A 28 1.11 15.23 13.87
CA ASN A 28 -0.34 15.03 13.97
C ASN A 28 -0.82 13.82 13.15
N SER A 29 -0.36 13.71 11.90
CA SER A 29 -0.72 12.61 11.01
C SER A 29 -0.29 11.26 11.58
N LEU A 30 0.96 11.14 12.04
CA LEU A 30 1.51 9.89 12.56
C LEU A 30 0.94 9.49 13.92
N SER A 31 0.65 10.45 14.80
CA SER A 31 0.16 10.17 16.16
C SER A 31 -1.36 10.06 16.27
N ASN A 32 -2.12 10.75 15.42
CA ASN A 32 -3.57 10.79 15.51
C ASN A 32 -4.27 10.10 14.33
N ASP A 33 -3.89 10.44 13.10
CA ASP A 33 -4.68 10.06 11.92
C ASP A 33 -4.38 8.62 11.49
N VAL A 34 -3.09 8.23 11.42
CA VAL A 34 -2.66 6.87 11.04
C VAL A 34 -3.29 5.82 11.96
N PRO A 35 -3.18 5.88 13.31
CA PRO A 35 -3.80 4.87 14.18
C PRO A 35 -5.32 4.76 14.03
N LYS A 36 -6.02 5.86 13.72
CA LYS A 36 -7.47 5.85 13.49
C LYS A 36 -7.84 5.17 12.17
N GLN A 37 -7.04 5.37 11.13
CA GLN A 37 -7.31 4.86 9.78
C GLN A 37 -6.86 3.42 9.58
N THR A 38 -5.80 2.99 10.26
CA THR A 38 -5.13 1.72 9.95
C THR A 38 -5.49 0.56 10.86
N ASN A 39 -6.32 0.76 11.90
CA ASN A 39 -6.70 -0.29 12.85
C ASN A 39 -5.47 -1.07 13.38
N PRO A 40 -4.50 -0.41 14.05
CA PRO A 40 -3.23 -1.01 14.44
C PRO A 40 -3.37 -2.24 15.35
N GLN A 41 -4.46 -2.35 16.10
CA GLN A 41 -4.80 -3.54 16.89
C GLN A 41 -4.96 -4.82 16.05
N ASN A 42 -5.20 -4.69 14.74
CA ASN A 42 -5.33 -5.80 13.80
C ASN A 42 -4.01 -6.15 13.09
N LEU A 43 -2.91 -5.44 13.38
CA LEU A 43 -1.56 -5.75 12.88
C LEU A 43 -0.97 -6.95 13.64
N THR A 44 -1.46 -8.15 13.32
CA THR A 44 -0.89 -9.39 13.88
C THR A 44 0.47 -9.71 13.27
N ASP A 45 1.24 -10.60 13.89
CA ASP A 45 2.51 -11.07 13.34
C ASP A 45 2.37 -11.64 11.92
N GLN A 46 1.24 -12.27 11.61
CA GLN A 46 0.92 -12.78 10.27
C GLN A 46 0.82 -11.64 9.24
N VAL A 47 0.15 -10.55 9.60
CA VAL A 47 0.03 -9.36 8.74
C VAL A 47 1.42 -8.75 8.48
N ILE A 48 2.25 -8.67 9.52
CA ILE A 48 3.62 -8.14 9.42
C ILE A 48 4.49 -9.05 8.52
N ARG A 49 4.43 -10.37 8.70
CA ARG A 49 5.15 -11.32 7.81
C ARG A 49 4.64 -11.26 6.38
N GLY A 50 3.33 -11.13 6.17
CA GLY A 50 2.73 -10.92 4.85
C GLY A 50 3.25 -9.66 4.16
N LYS A 51 3.40 -8.55 4.90
CA LYS A 51 4.05 -7.34 4.40
C LYS A 51 5.50 -7.60 3.99
N HIS A 52 6.28 -8.33 4.80
CA HIS A 52 7.66 -8.66 4.44
C HIS A 52 7.75 -9.54 3.18
N LEU A 53 6.83 -10.49 3.01
CA LEU A 53 6.72 -11.28 1.78
C LEU A 53 6.39 -10.39 0.57
N TRP A 54 5.48 -9.43 0.72
CA TRP A 54 5.16 -8.45 -0.32
C TRP A 54 6.39 -7.66 -0.78
N GLU A 55 7.20 -7.20 0.17
CA GLU A 55 8.40 -6.40 -0.07
C GLU A 55 9.54 -7.22 -0.68
N SER A 56 9.84 -8.38 -0.09
CA SER A 56 10.96 -9.24 -0.53
C SER A 56 10.77 -9.80 -1.94
N ASN A 57 9.51 -9.88 -2.39
CA ASN A 57 9.15 -10.38 -3.71
C ASN A 57 8.86 -9.27 -4.74
N ASN A 58 9.10 -8.00 -4.37
CA ASN A 58 8.90 -6.83 -5.23
C ASN A 58 7.52 -6.80 -5.91
N CYS A 59 6.46 -7.18 -5.19
CA CYS A 59 5.11 -7.24 -5.75
C CYS A 59 4.65 -5.87 -6.27
N MET A 60 5.06 -4.78 -5.61
CA MET A 60 4.82 -3.40 -6.01
C MET A 60 5.49 -3.01 -7.35
N GLY A 61 6.52 -3.76 -7.78
CA GLY A 61 7.13 -3.60 -9.11
C GLY A 61 6.21 -3.98 -10.27
N CYS A 62 5.08 -4.66 -10.00
CA CYS A 62 4.04 -4.93 -10.99
C CYS A 62 2.66 -4.38 -10.60
N HIS A 63 2.33 -4.41 -9.31
CA HIS A 63 1.03 -4.06 -8.76
C HIS A 63 1.05 -2.72 -8.02
N THR A 64 -0.14 -2.21 -7.71
CA THR A 64 -0.33 -1.12 -6.76
C THR A 64 -1.03 -1.59 -5.48
N ILE A 65 -0.71 -0.95 -4.35
CA ILE A 65 -1.50 -0.93 -3.11
C ILE A 65 -1.72 0.54 -2.75
N PHE A 66 -2.91 0.89 -2.29
CA PHE A 66 -3.34 2.27 -2.02
C PHE A 66 -3.14 3.22 -3.22
N GLY A 67 -3.10 2.66 -4.44
CA GLY A 67 -2.85 3.42 -5.68
C GLY A 67 -1.37 3.64 -6.00
N GLU A 68 -0.45 3.22 -5.14
CA GLU A 68 0.99 3.40 -5.29
C GLU A 68 1.67 2.09 -5.73
N GLY A 69 2.57 2.20 -6.72
CA GLY A 69 3.31 1.08 -7.29
C GLY A 69 3.37 1.13 -8.81
N ALA A 70 3.50 -0.03 -9.45
CA ALA A 70 3.54 -0.12 -10.91
C ALA A 70 2.17 -0.44 -11.53
N TYR A 71 2.03 -0.10 -12.82
CA TYR A 71 0.77 -0.22 -13.57
C TYR A 71 0.74 -1.42 -14.55
N TYR A 72 1.60 -2.42 -14.31
CA TYR A 72 1.64 -3.63 -15.13
C TYR A 72 0.51 -4.61 -14.77
N ALA A 73 0.12 -4.66 -13.51
CA ALA A 73 -0.86 -5.60 -12.99
C ALA A 73 -1.93 -4.88 -12.14
N PRO A 74 -3.05 -5.55 -11.79
CA PRO A 74 -4.15 -4.90 -11.10
C PRO A 74 -3.78 -4.35 -9.71
N GLU A 75 -4.49 -3.31 -9.29
CA GLU A 75 -4.51 -2.81 -7.91
C GLU A 75 -4.94 -3.91 -6.93
N LEU A 76 -4.29 -4.01 -5.76
CA LEU A 76 -4.50 -5.08 -4.78
C LEU A 76 -5.10 -4.71 -3.41
N THR A 77 -5.31 -3.43 -3.09
CA THR A 77 -5.96 -2.97 -1.84
C THR A 77 -7.25 -3.71 -1.55
N LYS A 78 -8.14 -3.85 -2.55
CA LYS A 78 -9.44 -4.53 -2.39
C LYS A 78 -9.44 -5.93 -3.02
N VAL A 79 -8.28 -6.59 -3.13
CA VAL A 79 -8.19 -7.92 -3.75
C VAL A 79 -8.92 -8.99 -2.95
N PHE A 80 -8.85 -8.92 -1.61
CA PHE A 80 -9.54 -9.86 -0.73
C PHE A 80 -11.05 -9.84 -0.97
N GLU A 81 -11.64 -8.64 -1.02
CA GLU A 81 -13.06 -8.43 -1.36
C GLU A 81 -13.38 -8.89 -2.80
N ARG A 82 -12.53 -8.55 -3.79
CA ARG A 82 -12.77 -8.87 -5.21
C ARG A 82 -12.68 -10.35 -5.56
N ARG A 83 -11.80 -11.10 -4.90
CA ARG A 83 -11.39 -12.46 -5.35
C ARG A 83 -11.61 -13.54 -4.29
N GLY A 84 -11.61 -13.18 -3.02
CA GLY A 84 -11.68 -14.11 -1.91
C GLY A 84 -10.39 -14.89 -1.67
N GLU A 85 -10.33 -15.49 -0.48
CA GLU A 85 -9.16 -16.21 0.03
C GLU A 85 -8.76 -17.41 -0.83
N GLY A 86 -9.71 -18.24 -1.27
CA GLY A 86 -9.43 -19.44 -2.07
C GLY A 86 -8.75 -19.13 -3.40
N TYR A 87 -9.19 -18.08 -4.11
CA TYR A 87 -8.55 -17.64 -5.34
C TYR A 87 -7.12 -17.17 -5.08
N MET A 88 -6.93 -16.32 -4.07
CA MET A 88 -5.61 -15.79 -3.72
C MET A 88 -4.65 -16.91 -3.32
N LYS A 89 -5.10 -17.88 -2.52
CA LYS A 89 -4.28 -19.04 -2.14
C LYS A 89 -3.86 -19.83 -3.37
N ALA A 90 -4.78 -20.13 -4.29
CA ALA A 90 -4.45 -20.87 -5.52
C ALA A 90 -3.42 -20.14 -6.41
N VAL A 91 -3.50 -18.81 -6.51
CA VAL A 91 -2.52 -18.01 -7.26
C VAL A 91 -1.15 -18.01 -6.58
N LEU A 92 -1.11 -17.76 -5.27
CA LEU A 92 0.12 -17.61 -4.50
C LEU A 92 0.90 -18.92 -4.37
N THR A 93 0.22 -20.06 -4.23
CA THR A 93 0.86 -21.38 -4.13
C THR A 93 1.12 -22.02 -5.49
N SER A 94 0.74 -21.37 -6.59
CA SER A 94 0.96 -21.89 -7.94
C SER A 94 2.45 -22.04 -8.25
N LYS A 95 2.82 -23.26 -8.66
CA LYS A 95 4.17 -23.58 -9.19
C LYS A 95 4.33 -23.22 -10.67
N GLN A 96 3.29 -22.67 -11.30
CA GLN A 96 3.30 -22.21 -12.69
C GLN A 96 3.00 -20.71 -12.75
N PRO A 97 3.59 -19.96 -13.72
CA PRO A 97 3.31 -18.53 -13.87
C PRO A 97 1.82 -18.26 -14.06
N TRP A 98 1.28 -17.25 -13.37
CA TRP A 98 -0.13 -16.92 -13.44
C TRP A 98 -0.39 -15.88 -14.54
N ALA A 99 -1.21 -16.23 -15.54
CA ALA A 99 -1.42 -15.38 -16.71
C ALA A 99 -2.84 -15.47 -17.31
N PRO A 100 -3.91 -15.23 -16.54
CA PRO A 100 -5.29 -15.44 -17.00
C PRO A 100 -5.70 -14.53 -18.17
N ARG A 101 -4.94 -13.47 -18.45
CA ARG A 101 -5.19 -12.50 -19.54
C ARG A 101 -3.90 -12.09 -20.27
N GLY A 102 -2.94 -13.01 -20.39
CA GLY A 102 -1.71 -12.81 -21.18
C GLY A 102 -0.53 -12.20 -20.43
N ARG A 103 -0.72 -11.13 -19.64
CA ARG A 103 0.33 -10.61 -18.74
C ARG A 103 0.68 -11.66 -17.68
N LYS A 104 1.98 -11.87 -17.42
CA LYS A 104 2.49 -12.97 -16.60
C LYS A 104 2.95 -12.48 -15.24
N MET A 105 2.42 -13.09 -14.18
CA MET A 105 2.95 -13.06 -12.83
C MET A 105 3.85 -14.29 -12.63
N VAL A 106 4.95 -14.13 -11.90
CA VAL A 106 5.90 -15.22 -11.64
C VAL A 106 5.26 -16.33 -10.79
N ALA A 107 5.82 -17.53 -10.88
CA ALA A 107 5.43 -18.65 -10.04
C ALA A 107 6.13 -18.53 -8.69
N TYR A 108 5.46 -17.97 -7.69
CA TYR A 108 6.06 -17.87 -6.34
C TYR A 108 6.13 -19.22 -5.65
N GLY A 109 5.15 -20.10 -5.88
CA GLY A 109 5.12 -21.42 -5.26
C GLY A 109 5.18 -21.37 -3.74
N PHE A 110 4.58 -20.33 -3.14
CA PHE A 110 4.58 -20.14 -1.69
C PHE A 110 4.01 -21.35 -0.97
N THR A 111 4.51 -21.59 0.23
CA THR A 111 3.88 -22.52 1.17
C THR A 111 2.49 -22.04 1.57
N ASP A 112 1.69 -22.95 2.14
CA ASP A 112 0.37 -22.62 2.66
C ASP A 112 0.42 -21.55 3.75
N GLU A 113 1.49 -21.52 4.55
CA GLU A 113 1.71 -20.53 5.60
C GLU A 113 2.05 -19.16 5.03
N GLU A 114 3.02 -19.07 4.11
CA GLU A 114 3.39 -17.81 3.45
C GLU A 114 2.22 -17.21 2.67
N ALA A 115 1.47 -18.04 1.95
CA ALA A 115 0.28 -17.61 1.25
C ALA A 115 -0.78 -17.07 2.24
N SER A 116 -0.99 -17.76 3.36
CA SER A 116 -1.90 -17.30 4.42
C SER A 116 -1.47 -15.95 4.98
N ASP A 117 -0.20 -15.76 5.30
CA ASP A 117 0.34 -14.50 5.83
C ASP A 117 0.13 -13.33 4.84
N LEU A 118 0.44 -13.52 3.55
CA LEU A 118 0.15 -12.54 2.50
C LEU A 118 -1.34 -12.23 2.37
N ILE A 119 -2.20 -13.25 2.47
CA ILE A 119 -3.65 -13.08 2.42
C ILE A 119 -4.15 -12.27 3.62
N LYS A 120 -3.61 -12.50 4.83
CA LYS A 120 -3.91 -11.70 6.02
C LYS A 120 -3.48 -10.25 5.84
N PHE A 121 -2.30 -10.02 5.26
CA PHE A 121 -1.86 -8.68 4.90
C PHE A 121 -2.81 -8.00 3.91
N PHE A 122 -3.20 -8.68 2.83
CA PHE A 122 -4.17 -8.15 1.86
C PHE A 122 -5.55 -7.89 2.44
N LYS A 123 -5.98 -8.69 3.42
CA LYS A 123 -7.22 -8.43 4.16
C LYS A 123 -7.09 -7.15 4.99
N TRP A 124 -6.02 -7.02 5.76
CA TRP A 124 -5.78 -5.86 6.62
C TRP A 124 -5.70 -4.55 5.81
N ILE A 125 -4.93 -4.49 4.72
CA ILE A 125 -4.87 -3.28 3.87
C ILE A 125 -6.26 -2.95 3.28
N GLY A 126 -7.07 -3.96 3.01
CA GLY A 126 -8.43 -3.77 2.50
C GLY A 126 -9.38 -3.15 3.52
N GLU A 127 -9.03 -3.14 4.79
CA GLU A 127 -9.82 -2.57 5.89
C GLU A 127 -9.30 -1.19 6.35
N VAL A 128 -8.20 -0.69 5.76
CA VAL A 128 -7.69 0.66 6.03
C VAL A 128 -8.67 1.71 5.46
N ASP A 129 -8.96 2.74 6.26
CA ASP A 129 -9.75 3.89 5.81
C ASP A 129 -8.89 4.81 4.93
N LEU A 130 -9.14 4.76 3.62
CA LEU A 130 -8.45 5.54 2.60
C LEU A 130 -9.32 6.70 2.09
N ASN A 131 -10.22 7.21 2.93
CA ASN A 131 -11.08 8.37 2.61
C ASN A 131 -11.88 8.18 1.31
N GLY A 132 -12.38 6.97 1.08
CA GLY A 132 -13.20 6.61 -0.09
C GLY A 132 -12.45 6.01 -1.28
N PHE A 133 -11.13 5.81 -1.19
CA PHE A 133 -10.36 5.07 -2.21
C PHE A 133 -10.36 3.54 -1.97
N PRO A 134 -10.31 2.70 -3.01
CA PRO A 134 -10.61 3.03 -4.40
C PRO A 134 -12.13 3.25 -4.59
N PRO A 135 -12.54 4.05 -5.59
CA PRO A 135 -13.96 4.15 -5.92
C PRO A 135 -14.51 2.76 -6.27
N LYS A 136 -15.78 2.53 -5.93
CA LYS A 136 -16.47 1.29 -6.36
C LYS A 136 -16.46 1.23 -7.89
N PRO A 137 -16.28 0.04 -8.50
CA PRO A 137 -16.37 -0.10 -9.94
C PRO A 137 -17.74 0.40 -10.44
N ASP A 138 -17.71 1.27 -11.44
CA ASP A 138 -18.87 1.79 -12.15
C ASP A 138 -19.50 0.74 -13.09
N VAL A 139 -18.72 -0.28 -13.46
CA VAL A 139 -19.17 -1.40 -14.30
C VAL A 139 -19.24 -2.69 -13.48
N LYS A 140 -20.42 -3.32 -13.42
CA LYS A 140 -20.57 -4.70 -12.93
C LYS A 140 -19.84 -5.63 -13.90
N ARG A 141 -18.79 -6.30 -13.44
CA ARG A 141 -18.10 -7.36 -14.19
C ARG A 141 -18.70 -8.71 -13.90
#